data_AF-A0A662A8Z9-F1
#
_entry.id   AF-A0A662A8Z9-F1
#
_cell.length_a   1.000
_cell.length_b   1.000
_cell.length_c   1.000
_cell.angle_alpha   90.00
_cell.angle_beta   90.00
_cell.angle_gamma   90.00
#
_symmetry.space_group_name_H-M   'P 1'
#
loop_
_entity.id
_entity.type
_entity.pdbx_description
1 polymer ?
#
loop_
_entity_poly.entity_id
_entity_poly.type
_entity_poly.pdbx_seq_one_letter_code
_entity_poly.pdbx_strand_id
1 'polypeptide(L)'
;MDLLKELTLKGKLVFVVIHQPSSELFKMFDKLLIIDEGGYLIYKGNPVDSIVYFKTKANFANWNDSECPVCGNVNPDQIFNIIESRILDEYGNVTQTRKISPKEWNDFLENKKEAENEKHEKLQLQKEIPDNPFKIPNKLRQFKVFITRDVISKLNNKQYLIINIFETPLLTFLLSYIVKYYSIDVTNVLGYTLYDNSNLPIYIFMAVIIAIFVGLTVSAEEIIKDRKILKRERFLNLSWSSYLLSKVAILLVLSAIQSFIFVLIGNSIMEIKGMFFEYWIVLFSAWSCANLLGLNISDSFKTAVTIYILIPFLVIPQLILSGIVVPYDKLNPEISSTGTIPFYGEIITARWAYEALAVKQFKDNEFEKQFYPYDKIMSIADYKKNYWLRTLSNKIIDCERYLNNPKKKNVVENNLILLRNEIKKELKENDKFKFDQLNKLYYDSLNSSVISSVNNYFNLLNRYYIKLYNKANLLKDELISQQQQTKEEKYKFILQKKKYTNRALTDFVCNSNSLERIVEYKGHLYQKINPIFHDPESNFIKAHFYAPRKKLFGNYYSTFWLNVIVIWVMNLLFYITLYYRLFRKLINSIPDIFSKKKRF
;
A
#
# COMPACT_ATOMS: atom_id res chain seq x y z
N MET A 1 -47.27 15.49 3.66
CA MET A 1 -47.29 16.84 3.04
C MET A 1 -47.55 17.91 4.09
N ASP A 2 -48.33 17.62 5.12
CA ASP A 2 -48.63 18.53 6.24
C ASP A 2 -47.37 19.08 6.92
N LEU A 3 -46.37 18.23 7.19
CA LEU A 3 -45.06 18.66 7.71
C LEU A 3 -44.38 19.71 6.82
N LEU A 4 -44.51 19.60 5.50
CA LEU A 4 -43.95 20.60 4.58
C LEU A 4 -44.76 21.89 4.63
N LYS A 5 -46.09 21.80 4.77
CA LYS A 5 -46.96 22.96 4.97
C LYS A 5 -46.66 23.68 6.28
N GLU A 6 -46.45 22.95 7.37
CA GLU A 6 -45.99 23.52 8.64
C GLU A 6 -44.67 24.29 8.50
N LEU A 7 -43.72 23.79 7.69
CA LEU A 7 -42.48 24.51 7.41
C LEU A 7 -42.73 25.82 6.65
N THR A 8 -43.68 25.84 5.71
CA THR A 8 -44.06 27.08 5.01
C THR A 8 -44.68 28.10 5.96
N LEU A 9 -45.51 27.65 6.91
CA LEU A 9 -46.09 28.52 7.96
C LEU A 9 -45.01 29.07 8.91
N LYS A 10 -43.89 28.36 9.09
CA LYS A 10 -42.69 28.83 9.81
C LYS A 10 -41.79 29.75 8.97
N GLY A 11 -42.26 30.22 7.80
CA GLY A 11 -41.53 31.13 6.92
C GLY A 11 -40.43 30.46 6.09
N LYS A 12 -40.44 29.14 5.93
CA LYS A 12 -39.49 28.43 5.04
C LYS A 12 -40.05 28.33 3.63
N LEU A 13 -39.22 28.62 2.64
CA LEU A 13 -39.55 28.37 1.23
C LEU A 13 -39.38 26.88 0.93
N VAL A 14 -40.43 26.23 0.43
CA VAL A 14 -40.42 24.80 0.09
C VAL A 14 -40.73 24.63 -1.40
N PHE A 15 -39.83 23.95 -2.10
CA PHE A 15 -40.06 23.47 -3.46
C PHE A 15 -40.33 21.97 -3.43
N VAL A 16 -41.39 21.54 -4.11
CA VAL A 16 -41.77 20.13 -4.20
C VAL A 16 -41.98 19.79 -5.67
N VAL A 17 -41.45 18.63 -6.09
CA VAL A 17 -41.71 18.05 -7.41
C VAL A 17 -42.54 16.79 -7.17
N ILE A 18 -43.76 16.75 -7.71
CA ILE A 18 -44.69 15.63 -7.58
C ILE A 18 -45.13 15.20 -8.96
N HIS A 19 -45.17 13.89 -9.18
CA HIS A 19 -45.57 13.29 -10.44
C HIS A 19 -47.10 13.34 -10.63
N GLN A 20 -47.87 12.91 -9.62
CA GLN A 20 -49.34 12.90 -9.66
C GLN A 20 -49.89 13.19 -8.24
N PRO A 21 -50.31 14.43 -7.95
CA PRO A 21 -50.89 14.76 -6.66
C PRO A 21 -52.34 14.25 -6.58
N SER A 22 -52.76 13.79 -5.41
CA SER A 22 -54.19 13.62 -5.14
C SER A 22 -54.89 14.99 -5.07
N SER A 23 -56.21 15.01 -5.22
CA SER A 23 -57.04 16.22 -5.09
C SER A 23 -56.74 17.02 -3.82
N GLU A 24 -56.69 16.34 -2.67
CA GLU A 24 -56.41 16.97 -1.37
C GLU A 24 -55.03 17.62 -1.37
N LEU A 25 -54.00 16.91 -1.83
CA LEU A 25 -52.64 17.45 -1.90
C LEU A 25 -52.54 18.62 -2.87
N PHE A 26 -53.25 18.56 -3.99
CA PHE A 26 -53.26 19.61 -5.00
C PHE A 26 -53.78 20.94 -4.44
N LYS A 27 -54.80 20.88 -3.57
CA LYS A 27 -55.35 22.05 -2.86
C LYS A 27 -54.41 22.61 -1.79
N MET A 28 -53.42 21.85 -1.32
CA MET A 28 -52.49 22.31 -0.26
C MET A 28 -51.38 23.24 -0.77
N PHE A 29 -51.08 23.24 -2.07
CA PHE A 29 -49.99 24.04 -2.62
C PHE A 29 -50.37 25.52 -2.71
N ASP A 30 -49.45 26.41 -2.30
CA ASP A 30 -49.67 27.86 -2.41
C ASP A 30 -49.48 28.35 -3.86
N LYS A 31 -48.49 27.78 -4.55
CA LYS A 31 -48.16 28.09 -5.95
C LYS A 31 -47.79 26.81 -6.69
N LEU A 32 -48.40 26.63 -7.84
CA LEU A 32 -48.11 25.59 -8.81
C LEU A 32 -47.23 26.16 -9.92
N LEU A 33 -46.20 25.41 -10.30
CA LEU A 33 -45.32 25.67 -11.44
C LEU A 33 -45.39 24.43 -12.34
N ILE A 34 -45.75 24.60 -13.60
CA ILE A 34 -45.81 23.50 -14.57
C ILE A 34 -44.83 23.78 -15.70
N ILE A 35 -43.98 22.79 -15.97
CA ILE A 35 -42.95 22.83 -17.01
C ILE A 35 -43.27 21.70 -17.99
N ASP A 36 -43.36 22.04 -19.28
CA ASP A 36 -43.61 21.10 -20.38
C ASP A 36 -42.29 20.64 -21.04
N GLU A 37 -42.40 19.71 -21.98
CA GLU A 37 -41.28 19.20 -22.79
C GLU A 37 -40.42 20.33 -23.35
N GLY A 38 -39.10 20.20 -23.24
CA GLY A 38 -38.16 21.25 -23.65
C GLY A 38 -37.86 22.30 -22.57
N GLY A 39 -38.46 22.19 -21.38
CA GLY A 39 -38.19 23.11 -20.26
C GLY A 39 -39.01 24.40 -20.28
N TYR A 40 -40.07 24.44 -21.08
CA TYR A 40 -40.97 25.59 -21.20
C TYR A 40 -41.88 25.71 -19.98
N LEU A 41 -41.90 26.88 -19.33
CA LEU A 41 -42.78 27.13 -18.19
C LEU A 41 -44.17 27.52 -18.71
N ILE A 42 -45.15 26.65 -18.56
CA ILE A 42 -46.47 26.82 -19.17
C ILE A 42 -47.54 27.34 -18.18
N TYR A 43 -47.29 27.23 -16.88
CA TYR A 43 -48.15 27.82 -15.85
C TYR A 43 -47.38 28.18 -14.58
N LYS A 44 -47.78 29.31 -13.97
CA LYS A 44 -47.33 29.75 -12.64
C LYS A 44 -48.49 30.45 -11.94
N GLY A 45 -48.99 29.91 -10.84
CA GLY A 45 -50.13 30.51 -10.14
C GLY A 45 -50.74 29.61 -9.07
N ASN A 46 -51.97 29.92 -8.64
CA ASN A 46 -52.73 29.07 -7.74
C ASN A 46 -53.01 27.70 -8.41
N PRO A 47 -52.90 26.56 -7.71
CA PRO A 47 -53.20 25.25 -8.29
C PRO A 47 -54.61 25.10 -8.85
N VAL A 48 -55.64 25.57 -8.13
CA VAL A 48 -57.05 25.39 -8.55
C VAL A 48 -57.35 26.18 -9.83
N ASP A 49 -56.82 27.41 -9.92
CA ASP A 49 -56.95 28.27 -11.10
C ASP A 49 -56.26 27.70 -12.34
N SER A 50 -55.31 26.77 -12.17
CA SER A 50 -54.60 26.17 -13.30
C SER A 50 -55.53 25.38 -14.22
N ILE A 51 -56.53 24.70 -13.66
CA ILE A 51 -57.50 23.91 -14.44
C ILE A 51 -58.33 24.84 -15.32
N VAL A 52 -58.80 25.95 -14.74
CA VAL A 52 -59.54 26.99 -15.47
C VAL A 52 -58.66 27.59 -16.57
N TYR A 53 -57.40 27.90 -16.26
CA TYR A 53 -56.44 28.43 -17.23
C TYR A 53 -56.27 27.51 -18.45
N PHE A 54 -55.95 26.23 -18.23
CA PHE A 54 -55.73 25.29 -19.33
C PHE A 54 -57.02 25.03 -20.12
N LYS A 55 -58.17 24.90 -19.46
CA LYS A 55 -59.47 24.73 -20.15
C LYS A 55 -59.83 25.94 -21.00
N THR A 56 -59.62 27.15 -20.48
CA THR A 56 -59.92 28.40 -21.19
C THR A 56 -59.04 28.52 -22.44
N LYS A 57 -57.73 28.29 -22.31
CA LYS A 57 -56.79 28.39 -23.43
C LYS A 57 -56.93 27.27 -24.46
N ALA A 58 -57.34 26.08 -24.04
CA ALA A 58 -57.60 24.95 -24.94
C ALA A 58 -59.04 24.94 -25.51
N ASN A 59 -59.86 25.96 -25.20
CA ASN A 59 -61.25 26.15 -25.65
C ASN A 59 -62.20 24.99 -25.27
N PHE A 60 -62.13 24.51 -24.02
CA PHE A 60 -63.10 23.53 -23.50
C PHE A 60 -64.42 24.20 -23.10
N ALA A 61 -65.56 23.51 -23.32
CA ALA A 61 -66.89 24.04 -23.04
C ALA A 61 -67.12 24.38 -21.54
N ASN A 62 -66.60 23.56 -20.63
CA ASN A 62 -66.75 23.72 -19.17
C ASN A 62 -65.55 24.44 -18.55
N TRP A 63 -65.14 25.57 -19.12
CA TRP A 63 -63.94 26.29 -18.69
C TRP A 63 -64.05 26.89 -17.29
N ASN A 64 -65.26 27.24 -16.83
CA ASN A 64 -65.52 27.80 -15.51
C ASN A 64 -65.42 26.79 -14.36
N ASP A 65 -65.52 25.49 -14.63
CA ASP A 65 -65.54 24.47 -13.58
C ASP A 65 -64.11 24.07 -13.19
N SER A 66 -63.68 24.49 -12.00
CA SER A 66 -62.39 24.10 -11.40
C SER A 66 -62.47 22.83 -10.54
N GLU A 67 -63.64 22.53 -9.99
CA GLU A 67 -63.88 21.39 -9.10
C GLU A 67 -65.22 20.72 -9.39
N CYS A 68 -65.38 19.47 -8.92
CA CYS A 68 -66.65 18.76 -9.04
C CYS A 68 -67.73 19.43 -8.18
N PRO A 69 -68.87 19.85 -8.75
CA PRO A 69 -69.94 20.53 -8.00
C PRO A 69 -70.57 19.69 -6.88
N VAL A 70 -70.47 18.36 -6.98
CA VAL A 70 -71.12 17.42 -6.05
C VAL A 70 -70.25 17.11 -4.84
N CYS A 71 -68.94 16.93 -5.06
CA CYS A 71 -68.03 16.43 -4.01
C CYS A 71 -66.83 17.35 -3.75
N GLY A 72 -66.72 18.49 -4.43
CA GLY A 72 -65.60 19.43 -4.31
C GLY A 72 -64.26 18.83 -4.74
N ASN A 73 -64.25 17.67 -5.40
CA ASN A 73 -63.01 17.01 -5.79
C ASN A 73 -62.38 17.72 -7.00
N VAL A 74 -61.09 17.98 -6.93
CA VAL A 74 -60.30 18.52 -8.05
C VAL A 74 -59.54 17.37 -8.67
N ASN A 75 -59.55 17.25 -10.00
CA ASN A 75 -58.78 16.21 -10.70
C ASN A 75 -57.55 16.83 -11.39
N PRO A 76 -56.35 16.73 -10.79
CA PRO A 76 -55.14 17.30 -11.37
C PRO A 76 -54.74 16.65 -12.69
N ASP A 77 -55.14 15.40 -12.94
CA ASP A 77 -54.84 14.69 -14.19
C ASP A 77 -55.49 15.34 -15.41
N GLN A 78 -56.55 16.14 -15.21
CA GLN A 78 -57.15 16.92 -16.29
C GLN A 78 -56.14 17.87 -16.93
N ILE A 79 -55.20 18.43 -16.15
CA ILE A 79 -54.19 19.35 -16.67
C ILE A 79 -53.28 18.62 -17.66
N PHE A 80 -52.78 17.44 -17.27
CA PHE A 80 -51.94 16.61 -18.14
C PHE A 80 -52.69 16.15 -19.39
N ASN A 81 -53.95 15.74 -19.26
CA ASN A 81 -54.78 15.35 -20.40
C ASN A 81 -55.01 16.51 -21.39
N ILE A 82 -55.13 17.75 -20.90
CA ILE A 82 -55.28 18.94 -21.75
C ILE A 82 -53.97 19.26 -22.47
N ILE A 83 -52.84 19.25 -21.75
CA ILE A 83 -51.51 19.55 -22.32
C ILE A 83 -51.12 18.51 -23.37
N GLU A 84 -51.41 17.23 -23.12
CA GLU A 84 -51.10 16.12 -24.03
C GLU A 84 -52.17 15.87 -25.10
N SER A 85 -53.23 16.69 -25.13
CA SER A 85 -54.29 16.58 -26.15
C SER A 85 -53.70 16.66 -27.55
N ARG A 86 -54.13 15.76 -28.44
CA ARG A 86 -53.60 15.64 -29.80
C ARG A 86 -54.64 16.04 -30.82
N ILE A 87 -54.17 16.45 -31.99
CA ILE A 87 -55.03 16.77 -33.13
C ILE A 87 -55.73 15.48 -33.58
N LEU A 88 -57.02 15.55 -33.89
CA LEU A 88 -57.77 14.44 -34.49
C LEU A 88 -57.70 14.56 -36.02
N ASP A 89 -57.56 13.43 -36.71
CA ASP A 89 -57.69 13.39 -38.17
C ASP A 89 -59.17 13.51 -38.60
N GLU A 90 -59.41 13.57 -39.90
CA GLU A 90 -60.76 13.68 -40.50
C GLU A 90 -61.66 12.46 -40.18
N TYR A 91 -61.07 11.35 -39.73
CA TYR A 91 -61.77 10.12 -39.35
C TYR A 91 -61.93 9.97 -37.83
N GLY A 92 -61.49 10.98 -37.04
CA GLY A 92 -61.57 10.99 -35.59
C GLY A 92 -60.46 10.19 -34.88
N ASN A 93 -59.42 9.74 -35.58
CA ASN A 93 -58.27 9.09 -34.96
C ASN A 93 -57.29 10.12 -34.41
N VAL A 94 -56.63 9.74 -33.32
CA VAL A 94 -55.66 10.58 -32.62
C VAL A 94 -54.35 10.62 -33.41
N THR A 95 -53.94 11.80 -33.88
CA THR A 95 -52.64 12.00 -34.55
C THR A 95 -51.49 11.98 -33.55
N GLN A 96 -50.24 11.99 -34.03
CA GLN A 96 -49.05 12.11 -33.16
C GLN A 96 -48.73 13.56 -32.77
N THR A 97 -49.37 14.54 -33.40
CA THR A 97 -49.13 15.97 -33.16
C THR A 97 -50.01 16.48 -32.03
N ARG A 98 -49.40 17.11 -31.02
CA ARG A 98 -50.13 17.81 -29.94
C ARG A 98 -50.96 18.96 -30.53
N LYS A 99 -52.12 19.22 -29.94
CA LYS A 99 -53.06 20.27 -30.33
C LYS A 99 -52.48 21.67 -30.10
N ILE A 100 -51.76 21.86 -28.99
CA ILE A 100 -51.05 23.09 -28.65
C ILE A 100 -49.61 22.69 -28.35
N SER A 101 -48.65 23.38 -28.97
CA SER A 101 -47.24 23.08 -28.77
C SER A 101 -46.71 23.62 -27.42
N PRO A 102 -45.63 23.03 -26.87
CA PRO A 102 -45.03 23.53 -25.62
C PRO A 102 -44.63 25.02 -25.69
N LYS A 103 -44.22 25.49 -26.88
CA LYS A 103 -43.86 26.90 -27.11
C LYS A 103 -45.08 27.82 -27.05
N GLU A 104 -46.16 27.45 -27.73
CA GLU A 104 -47.42 28.21 -27.70
C GLU A 104 -47.99 28.31 -26.28
N TRP A 105 -47.88 27.24 -25.49
CA TRP A 105 -48.27 27.27 -24.07
C TRP A 105 -47.45 28.26 -23.24
N ASN A 106 -46.14 28.37 -23.50
CA ASN A 106 -45.28 29.36 -22.85
C ASN A 106 -45.64 30.79 -23.29
N ASP A 107 -45.89 31.00 -24.58
CA ASP A 107 -46.28 32.30 -25.13
C ASP A 107 -47.60 32.78 -24.49
N PHE A 108 -48.57 31.89 -24.22
CA PHE A 108 -49.78 32.24 -23.46
C PHE A 108 -49.49 32.73 -22.03
N LEU A 109 -48.47 32.18 -21.37
CA LEU A 109 -48.07 32.58 -20.03
C LEU A 109 -47.30 33.91 -20.04
N GLU A 110 -46.41 34.12 -21.00
CA GLU A 110 -45.64 35.35 -21.15
C GLU A 110 -46.56 36.55 -21.41
N ASN A 111 -47.52 36.41 -22.33
CA ASN A 111 -48.53 37.43 -22.60
C ASN A 111 -49.38 37.76 -21.35
N LYS A 112 -49.67 36.75 -20.50
CA LYS A 112 -50.37 36.98 -19.22
C LYS A 112 -49.49 37.74 -18.22
N LYS A 113 -48.19 37.44 -18.16
CA LYS A 113 -47.25 38.13 -17.26
C LYS A 113 -47.02 39.58 -17.66
N GLU A 114 -46.94 39.89 -18.95
CA GLU A 114 -46.82 41.28 -19.42
C GLU A 114 -48.02 42.13 -18.97
N ALA A 115 -49.24 41.58 -19.04
CA ALA A 115 -50.45 42.24 -18.56
C ALA A 115 -50.52 42.39 -17.01
N GLU A 116 -49.86 41.51 -16.25
CA GLU A 116 -49.82 41.57 -14.77
C GLU A 116 -48.64 42.42 -14.24
N ASN A 117 -47.52 42.48 -14.97
CA ASN A 117 -46.33 43.24 -14.58
C ASN A 117 -46.55 44.76 -14.63
N GLU A 118 -47.45 45.26 -15.46
CA GLU A 118 -47.87 46.69 -15.45
C GLU A 118 -48.50 47.13 -14.12
N LYS A 119 -48.96 46.20 -13.27
CA LYS A 119 -49.57 46.49 -11.95
C LYS A 119 -48.64 46.34 -10.74
N HIS A 120 -47.49 45.67 -10.87
CA HIS A 120 -46.71 45.17 -9.73
C HIS A 120 -45.38 45.89 -9.46
N GLU A 121 -45.21 47.14 -9.93
CA GLU A 121 -43.94 47.88 -9.82
C GLU A 121 -43.60 48.49 -8.43
N LYS A 122 -44.39 48.24 -7.36
CA LYS A 122 -44.18 48.88 -6.04
C LYS A 122 -44.21 47.95 -4.83
N LEU A 123 -43.62 46.75 -4.91
CA LEU A 123 -43.28 46.00 -3.71
C LEU A 123 -41.78 46.18 -3.40
N GLN A 124 -41.47 47.07 -2.45
CA GLN A 124 -40.14 47.17 -1.86
C GLN A 124 -39.79 45.82 -1.22
N LEU A 125 -38.96 45.04 -1.90
CA LEU A 125 -38.40 43.80 -1.38
C LEU A 125 -37.57 44.14 -0.14
N GLN A 126 -37.99 43.65 1.04
CA GLN A 126 -37.15 43.66 2.24
C GLN A 126 -35.81 42.99 1.91
N LYS A 127 -34.71 43.73 2.06
CA LYS A 127 -33.36 43.37 1.60
C LYS A 127 -32.64 42.33 2.48
N GLU A 128 -33.18 42.03 3.66
CA GLU A 128 -32.52 41.13 4.59
C GLU A 128 -32.86 39.68 4.26
N ILE A 129 -31.91 39.02 3.59
CA ILE A 129 -31.94 37.57 3.38
C ILE A 129 -31.88 36.93 4.78
N PRO A 130 -32.82 36.04 5.13
CA PRO A 130 -32.80 35.39 6.43
C PRO A 130 -31.50 34.62 6.65
N ASP A 131 -30.92 34.74 7.84
CA ASP A 131 -29.68 34.06 8.20
C ASP A 131 -29.81 32.54 8.01
N ASN A 132 -28.85 31.96 7.28
CA ASN A 132 -28.79 30.52 7.10
C ASN A 132 -28.22 29.86 8.37
N PRO A 133 -29.01 29.07 9.14
CA PRO A 133 -28.51 28.41 10.34
C PRO A 133 -27.53 27.27 10.02
N PHE A 134 -27.46 26.81 8.77
CA PHE A 134 -26.57 25.73 8.36
C PHE A 134 -25.14 26.24 8.15
N LYS A 135 -24.33 26.16 9.20
CA LYS A 135 -22.87 26.38 9.13
C LYS A 135 -22.14 25.04 9.10
N ILE A 136 -21.28 24.86 8.08
CA ILE A 136 -20.45 23.66 7.97
C ILE A 136 -19.47 23.63 9.15
N PRO A 137 -19.41 22.53 9.93
CA PRO A 137 -18.53 22.46 11.08
C PRO A 137 -17.05 22.39 10.67
N ASN A 138 -16.15 22.78 11.58
CA ASN A 138 -14.70 22.72 11.35
C ASN A 138 -14.21 21.29 11.04
N LYS A 139 -13.11 21.18 10.26
CA LYS A 139 -12.52 19.91 9.81
C LYS A 139 -12.25 18.90 10.94
N LEU A 140 -11.80 19.37 12.11
CA LEU A 140 -11.55 18.51 13.28
C LEU A 140 -12.84 17.95 13.88
N ARG A 141 -13.91 18.76 13.94
CA ARG A 141 -15.23 18.29 14.38
C ARG A 141 -15.78 17.26 13.41
N GLN A 142 -15.63 17.49 12.10
CA GLN A 142 -16.01 16.52 11.07
C GLN A 142 -15.24 15.20 11.24
N PHE A 143 -13.92 15.26 11.45
CA PHE A 143 -13.08 14.08 11.70
C PHE A 143 -13.56 13.28 12.92
N LYS A 144 -13.83 13.96 14.05
CA LYS A 144 -14.37 13.33 15.26
C LYS A 144 -15.71 12.65 14.98
N VAL A 145 -16.63 13.33 14.29
CA VAL A 145 -17.95 12.77 13.94
C VAL A 145 -17.81 11.54 13.04
N PHE A 146 -16.94 11.59 12.02
CA PHE A 146 -16.71 10.44 11.14
C PHE A 146 -16.13 9.25 11.91
N ILE A 147 -15.17 9.48 12.81
CA ILE A 147 -14.64 8.43 13.68
C ILE A 147 -15.75 7.85 14.55
N THR A 148 -16.49 8.69 15.27
CA THR A 148 -17.55 8.23 16.17
C THR A 148 -18.61 7.42 15.43
N ARG A 149 -19.04 7.90 14.25
CA ARG A 149 -20.00 7.18 13.40
C ARG A 149 -19.47 5.81 13.00
N ASP A 150 -18.23 5.76 12.53
CA ASP A 150 -17.64 4.52 12.00
C ASP A 150 -17.38 3.50 13.13
N VAL A 151 -16.90 3.94 14.29
CA VAL A 151 -16.72 3.10 15.48
C VAL A 151 -18.06 2.54 15.97
N ILE A 152 -19.10 3.38 16.12
CA ILE A 152 -20.43 2.93 16.56
C ILE A 152 -21.02 1.93 15.56
N SER A 153 -20.88 2.19 14.26
CA SER A 153 -21.36 1.29 13.22
C SER A 153 -20.66 -0.08 13.27
N LYS A 154 -19.34 -0.10 13.53
CA LYS A 154 -18.58 -1.34 13.67
C LYS A 154 -18.93 -2.08 14.96
N LEU A 155 -19.08 -1.38 16.08
CA LEU A 155 -19.44 -1.98 17.37
C LEU A 155 -20.83 -2.64 17.36
N ASN A 156 -21.76 -2.06 16.60
CA ASN A 156 -23.10 -2.63 16.42
C ASN A 156 -23.11 -3.87 15.52
N ASN A 157 -22.06 -4.11 14.72
CA ASN A 157 -21.94 -5.28 13.88
C ASN A 157 -21.18 -6.41 14.60
N LYS A 158 -21.92 -7.22 15.37
CA LYS A 158 -21.35 -8.33 16.16
C LYS A 158 -20.56 -9.33 15.29
N GLN A 159 -21.04 -9.67 14.11
CA GLN A 159 -20.37 -10.63 13.21
C GLN A 159 -19.01 -10.07 12.75
N TYR A 160 -18.97 -8.81 12.35
CA TYR A 160 -17.73 -8.14 11.96
C TYR A 160 -16.72 -8.09 13.12
N LEU A 161 -17.17 -7.76 14.35
CA LEU A 161 -16.30 -7.73 15.52
C LEU A 161 -15.71 -9.11 15.83
N ILE A 162 -16.55 -10.15 15.86
CA ILE A 162 -16.10 -11.52 16.15
C ILE A 162 -15.05 -11.96 15.14
N ILE A 163 -15.31 -11.76 13.84
CA ILE A 163 -14.35 -12.14 12.80
C ILE A 163 -13.03 -11.40 12.99
N ASN A 164 -13.03 -10.07 13.12
CA ASN A 164 -11.79 -9.30 13.25
C ASN A 164 -11.01 -9.59 14.55
N ILE A 165 -11.70 -9.91 15.64
CA ILE A 165 -11.07 -10.24 16.92
C ILE A 165 -10.44 -11.64 16.86
N PHE A 166 -11.10 -12.62 16.26
CA PHE A 166 -10.65 -14.02 16.27
C PHE A 166 -9.79 -14.44 15.08
N GLU A 167 -9.92 -13.79 13.92
CA GLU A 167 -9.18 -14.13 12.71
C GLU A 167 -7.67 -14.12 12.96
N THR A 168 -7.15 -13.03 13.53
CA THR A 168 -5.72 -12.86 13.78
C THR A 168 -5.17 -13.85 14.82
N PRO A 169 -5.75 -13.99 16.03
CA PRO A 169 -5.35 -15.01 17.00
C PRO A 169 -5.36 -16.43 16.42
N LEU A 170 -6.41 -16.80 15.68
CA LEU A 170 -6.57 -18.14 15.13
C LEU A 170 -5.48 -18.43 14.09
N LEU A 171 -5.28 -17.54 13.12
CA LEU A 171 -4.24 -17.70 12.09
C LEU A 171 -2.85 -17.77 12.71
N THR A 172 -2.59 -16.95 13.73
CA THR A 172 -1.29 -16.93 14.40
C THR A 172 -1.05 -18.18 15.23
N PHE A 173 -2.07 -18.64 15.95
CA PHE A 173 -2.03 -19.88 16.72
C PHE A 173 -1.73 -21.06 15.80
N LEU A 174 -2.49 -21.20 14.70
CA LEU A 174 -2.28 -22.26 13.72
C LEU A 174 -0.87 -22.20 13.11
N LEU A 175 -0.44 -21.03 12.65
CA LEU A 175 0.90 -20.86 12.08
C LEU A 175 1.98 -21.27 13.09
N SER A 176 2.00 -20.65 14.27
CA SER A 176 3.06 -20.86 15.25
C SER A 176 3.06 -22.27 15.81
N TYR A 177 1.89 -22.88 16.01
CA TYR A 177 1.78 -24.26 16.48
C TYR A 177 2.29 -25.27 15.44
N ILE A 178 1.87 -25.14 14.18
CA ILE A 178 2.30 -26.06 13.10
C ILE A 178 3.81 -25.96 12.85
N VAL A 179 4.36 -24.75 12.98
CA VAL A 179 5.74 -24.44 12.60
C VAL A 179 6.72 -24.65 13.78
N LYS A 180 6.23 -24.84 15.01
CA LYS A 180 7.03 -25.15 16.21
C LYS A 180 7.63 -26.56 16.12
N TYR A 181 8.78 -26.66 15.47
CA TYR A 181 9.51 -27.92 15.29
C TYR A 181 10.57 -28.15 16.37
N TYR A 182 10.71 -29.39 16.82
CA TYR A 182 11.82 -29.91 17.60
C TYR A 182 12.04 -31.40 17.28
N SER A 183 13.29 -31.86 17.36
CA SER A 183 13.60 -33.28 17.13
C SER A 183 13.12 -34.14 18.30
N ILE A 184 12.50 -35.28 18.01
CA ILE A 184 12.04 -36.29 18.99
C ILE A 184 13.13 -37.38 19.18
N ASP A 185 14.34 -37.13 18.70
CA ASP A 185 15.44 -38.07 18.84
C ASP A 185 15.78 -38.29 20.33
N VAL A 186 16.21 -39.51 20.67
CA VAL A 186 16.54 -39.93 22.05
C VAL A 186 17.65 -39.06 22.64
N THR A 187 18.48 -38.45 21.77
CA THR A 187 19.54 -37.52 22.15
C THR A 187 19.02 -36.14 22.62
N ASN A 188 17.76 -35.80 22.35
CA ASN A 188 17.19 -34.50 22.72
C ASN A 188 16.56 -34.50 24.12
N VAL A 189 17.37 -34.23 25.14
CA VAL A 189 16.93 -34.16 26.55
C VAL A 189 16.23 -32.83 26.90
N LEU A 190 16.46 -31.76 26.14
CA LEU A 190 15.98 -30.41 26.45
C LEU A 190 14.62 -30.08 25.82
N GLY A 191 14.12 -30.92 24.91
CA GLY A 191 12.87 -30.68 24.18
C GLY A 191 13.01 -29.55 23.16
N TYR A 192 12.04 -28.65 23.11
CA TYR A 192 12.06 -27.52 22.17
C TYR A 192 13.13 -26.49 22.55
N THR A 193 13.94 -26.09 21.57
CA THR A 193 14.79 -24.92 21.67
C THR A 193 14.67 -24.08 20.41
N LEU A 194 14.77 -22.76 20.55
CA LEU A 194 14.74 -21.87 19.38
C LEU A 194 15.87 -22.20 18.40
N TYR A 195 17.03 -22.63 18.90
CA TYR A 195 18.19 -22.97 18.08
C TYR A 195 17.95 -24.07 17.04
N ASP A 196 17.29 -25.14 17.46
CA ASP A 196 17.05 -26.34 16.65
C ASP A 196 15.78 -26.23 15.79
N ASN A 197 14.95 -25.19 15.98
CA ASN A 197 13.75 -24.99 15.18
C ASN A 197 14.10 -24.57 13.73
N SER A 198 13.99 -25.51 12.79
CA SER A 198 14.30 -25.30 11.38
C SER A 198 13.37 -24.29 10.69
N ASN A 199 12.19 -24.04 11.24
CA ASN A 199 11.16 -23.29 10.55
C ASN A 199 11.04 -21.82 10.97
N LEU A 200 11.96 -21.29 11.80
CA LEU A 200 11.93 -19.87 12.18
C LEU A 200 11.96 -18.91 10.97
N PRO A 201 12.78 -19.11 9.92
CA PRO A 201 12.75 -18.25 8.73
C PRO A 201 11.38 -18.25 8.03
N ILE A 202 10.70 -19.40 8.00
CA ILE A 202 9.37 -19.55 7.41
C ILE A 202 8.33 -18.85 8.28
N TYR A 203 8.42 -18.98 9.60
CA TYR A 203 7.55 -18.26 10.54
C TYR A 203 7.60 -16.75 10.33
N ILE A 204 8.80 -16.15 10.28
CA ILE A 204 8.98 -14.70 10.07
C ILE A 204 8.36 -14.28 8.73
N PHE A 205 8.59 -15.07 7.68
CA PHE A 205 8.05 -14.79 6.35
C PHE A 205 6.53 -14.85 6.32
N MET A 206 5.95 -15.95 6.80
CA MET A 206 4.50 -16.14 6.82
C MET A 206 3.81 -15.13 7.73
N ALA A 207 4.44 -14.70 8.84
CA ALA A 207 3.91 -13.63 9.69
C ALA A 207 3.73 -12.31 8.93
N VAL A 208 4.73 -11.92 8.12
CA VAL A 208 4.65 -10.73 7.26
C VAL A 208 3.54 -10.87 6.21
N ILE A 209 3.41 -12.05 5.60
CA ILE A 209 2.40 -12.30 4.57
C ILE A 209 1.00 -12.29 5.15
N ILE A 210 0.78 -12.90 6.31
CA ILE A 210 -0.51 -12.86 7.01
C ILE A 210 -0.85 -11.42 7.39
N ALA A 211 0.10 -10.63 7.90
CA ALA A 211 -0.12 -9.21 8.21
C ALA A 211 -0.56 -8.42 6.96
N ILE A 212 0.06 -8.66 5.80
CA ILE A 212 -0.34 -8.03 4.54
C ILE A 212 -1.73 -8.50 4.10
N PHE A 213 -1.99 -9.82 4.16
CA PHE A 213 -3.27 -10.40 3.76
C PHE A 213 -4.43 -9.86 4.60
N VAL A 214 -4.32 -9.91 5.93
CA VAL A 214 -5.37 -9.44 6.84
C VAL A 214 -5.55 -7.92 6.72
N GLY A 215 -4.47 -7.16 6.56
CA GLY A 215 -4.58 -5.71 6.31
C GLY A 215 -5.35 -5.39 5.02
N LEU A 216 -5.16 -6.18 3.96
CA LEU A 216 -5.91 -6.00 2.72
C LEU A 216 -7.38 -6.37 2.87
N THR A 217 -7.70 -7.51 3.48
CA THR A 217 -9.07 -8.00 3.60
C THR A 217 -9.93 -7.07 4.47
N VAL A 218 -9.39 -6.57 5.58
CA VAL A 218 -10.13 -5.71 6.52
C VAL A 218 -10.42 -4.32 5.93
N SER A 219 -9.49 -3.75 5.16
CA SER A 219 -9.60 -2.40 4.62
C SER A 219 -10.27 -2.33 3.23
N ALA A 220 -10.26 -3.42 2.48
CA ALA A 220 -10.79 -3.55 1.12
C ALA A 220 -12.25 -3.10 0.96
N GLU A 221 -13.09 -3.25 1.99
CA GLU A 221 -14.52 -2.94 1.91
C GLU A 221 -14.94 -1.60 2.54
N GLU A 222 -14.01 -0.85 3.13
CA GLU A 222 -14.36 0.31 3.96
C GLU A 222 -14.98 1.47 3.17
N ILE A 223 -14.43 1.84 2.01
CA ILE A 223 -14.93 2.98 1.21
C ILE A 223 -16.10 2.55 0.33
N ILE A 224 -16.07 1.33 -0.20
CA ILE A 224 -17.12 0.82 -1.09
C ILE A 224 -18.47 0.72 -0.37
N LYS A 225 -18.49 0.31 0.91
CA LYS A 225 -19.69 0.26 1.75
C LYS A 225 -20.30 1.64 1.98
N ASP A 226 -19.45 2.64 2.20
CA ASP A 226 -19.88 4.03 2.44
C ASP A 226 -20.32 4.78 1.17
N ARG A 227 -20.07 4.24 -0.02
CA ARG A 227 -20.25 4.96 -1.29
C ARG A 227 -21.67 5.52 -1.48
N LYS A 228 -22.72 4.78 -1.09
CA LYS A 228 -24.11 5.26 -1.17
C LYS A 228 -24.35 6.45 -0.23
N ILE A 229 -23.77 6.41 0.97
CA ILE A 229 -23.86 7.48 1.97
C ILE A 229 -23.09 8.70 1.47
N LEU A 230 -21.85 8.54 1.01
CA LEU A 230 -21.03 9.63 0.46
C LEU A 230 -21.69 10.31 -0.76
N LYS A 231 -22.41 9.55 -1.59
CA LYS A 231 -23.18 10.13 -2.72
C LYS A 231 -24.31 11.03 -2.23
N ARG A 232 -25.00 10.61 -1.15
CA ARG A 232 -26.05 11.41 -0.50
C ARG A 232 -25.47 12.62 0.23
N GLU A 233 -24.35 12.48 0.94
CA GLU A 233 -23.73 13.57 1.71
C GLU A 233 -22.99 14.60 0.84
N ARG A 234 -22.90 14.38 -0.48
CA ARG A 234 -22.18 15.28 -1.40
C ARG A 234 -22.74 16.71 -1.39
N PHE A 235 -24.04 16.91 -1.15
CA PHE A 235 -24.65 18.25 -1.08
C PHE A 235 -24.22 19.05 0.17
N LEU A 236 -23.72 18.37 1.21
CA LEU A 236 -23.29 19.00 2.46
C LEU A 236 -21.88 19.59 2.38
N ASN A 237 -21.14 19.36 1.28
CA ASN A 237 -19.76 19.84 1.08
C ASN A 237 -18.81 19.53 2.26
N LEU A 238 -18.96 18.34 2.85
CA LEU A 238 -18.08 17.86 3.92
C LEU A 238 -16.66 17.61 3.40
N SER A 239 -15.67 17.73 4.28
CA SER A 239 -14.26 17.64 3.91
C SER A 239 -13.83 16.20 3.64
N TRP A 240 -13.32 15.97 2.43
CA TRP A 240 -12.77 14.69 1.99
C TRP A 240 -11.58 14.23 2.85
N SER A 241 -10.73 15.17 3.27
CA SER A 241 -9.57 14.87 4.12
C SER A 241 -9.96 14.32 5.49
N SER A 242 -10.98 14.90 6.14
CA SER A 242 -11.42 14.45 7.46
C SER A 242 -12.08 13.08 7.39
N TYR A 243 -12.81 12.79 6.31
CA TYR A 243 -13.32 11.46 6.05
C TYR A 243 -12.18 10.44 5.88
N LEU A 244 -11.23 10.68 4.97
CA LEU A 244 -10.13 9.75 4.74
C LEU A 244 -9.26 9.53 5.99
N LEU A 245 -8.89 10.61 6.69
CA LEU A 245 -8.12 10.50 7.92
C LEU A 245 -8.86 9.70 8.99
N SER A 246 -10.19 9.85 9.11
CA SER A 246 -10.97 9.06 10.07
C SER A 246 -10.87 7.56 9.79
N LYS A 247 -10.98 7.16 8.53
CA LYS A 247 -10.86 5.75 8.10
C LYS A 247 -9.45 5.20 8.32
N VAL A 248 -8.44 5.96 7.92
CA VAL A 248 -7.04 5.58 8.14
C VAL A 248 -6.75 5.44 9.64
N ALA A 249 -7.17 6.38 10.47
CA ALA A 249 -6.95 6.33 11.92
C ALA A 249 -7.56 5.10 12.56
N ILE A 250 -8.81 4.75 12.22
CA ILE A 250 -9.49 3.56 12.75
C ILE A 250 -8.76 2.27 12.32
N LEU A 251 -8.38 2.16 11.05
CA LEU A 251 -7.65 0.99 10.56
C LEU A 251 -6.26 0.87 11.17
N LEU A 252 -5.56 1.99 11.42
CA LEU A 252 -4.27 1.98 12.12
C LEU A 252 -4.42 1.51 13.56
N VAL A 253 -5.44 1.97 14.29
CA VAL A 253 -5.68 1.50 15.67
C VAL A 253 -6.02 0.01 15.69
N LEU A 254 -6.91 -0.43 14.80
CA LEU A 254 -7.32 -1.83 14.70
C LEU A 254 -6.14 -2.74 14.33
N SER A 255 -5.32 -2.35 13.35
CA SER A 255 -4.12 -3.10 12.97
C SER A 255 -3.02 -3.07 14.04
N ALA A 256 -2.88 -1.99 14.81
CA ALA A 256 -1.96 -1.95 15.94
C ALA A 256 -2.33 -3.00 17.01
N ILE A 257 -3.63 -3.11 17.33
CA ILE A 257 -4.15 -4.10 18.29
C ILE A 257 -4.01 -5.52 17.73
N GLN A 258 -4.44 -5.77 16.49
CA GLN A 258 -4.35 -7.09 15.87
C GLN A 258 -2.91 -7.58 15.74
N SER A 259 -2.00 -6.74 15.22
CA SER A 259 -0.57 -7.08 15.12
C SER A 259 0.08 -7.30 16.49
N PHE A 260 -0.34 -6.58 17.53
CA PHE A 260 0.15 -6.81 18.89
C PHE A 260 -0.28 -8.18 19.40
N ILE A 261 -1.55 -8.56 19.23
CA ILE A 261 -2.06 -9.88 19.62
C ILE A 261 -1.38 -10.99 18.80
N PHE A 262 -1.17 -10.77 17.50
CA PHE A 262 -0.40 -11.68 16.64
C PHE A 262 0.97 -11.96 17.26
N VAL A 263 1.74 -10.91 17.54
CA VAL A 263 3.09 -11.07 18.09
C VAL A 263 3.05 -11.71 19.47
N LEU A 264 2.12 -11.32 20.33
CA LEU A 264 1.98 -11.89 21.66
C LEU A 264 1.75 -13.39 21.61
N ILE A 265 0.84 -13.88 20.76
CA ILE A 265 0.55 -15.32 20.65
C ILE A 265 1.70 -16.04 19.93
N GLY A 266 2.09 -15.55 18.77
CA GLY A 266 3.05 -16.23 17.90
C GLY A 266 4.44 -16.31 18.48
N ASN A 267 4.98 -15.18 18.98
CA ASN A 267 6.32 -15.16 19.58
C ASN A 267 6.36 -15.92 20.91
N SER A 268 5.25 -15.98 21.66
CA SER A 268 5.17 -16.79 22.88
C SER A 268 5.23 -18.28 22.56
N ILE A 269 4.48 -18.75 21.55
CA ILE A 269 4.51 -20.17 21.13
C ILE A 269 5.87 -20.55 20.57
N MET A 270 6.47 -19.70 19.73
CA MET A 270 7.81 -19.89 19.15
C MET A 270 8.95 -19.66 20.16
N GLU A 271 8.64 -19.17 21.36
CA GLU A 271 9.57 -18.82 22.44
C GLU A 271 10.65 -17.80 22.06
N ILE A 272 10.33 -16.87 21.15
CA ILE A 272 11.22 -15.77 20.76
C ILE A 272 11.35 -14.80 21.94
N LYS A 273 12.57 -14.62 22.45
CA LYS A 273 12.84 -13.78 23.64
C LYS A 273 13.38 -12.40 23.25
N GLY A 274 12.91 -11.37 23.94
CA GLY A 274 13.46 -10.01 23.84
C GLY A 274 13.13 -9.22 22.58
N MET A 275 12.28 -9.75 21.67
CA MET A 275 12.01 -9.11 20.37
C MET A 275 10.53 -8.86 20.08
N PHE A 276 9.69 -8.78 21.12
CA PHE A 276 8.26 -8.55 20.94
C PHE A 276 7.97 -7.17 20.31
N PHE A 277 8.68 -6.13 20.76
CA PHE A 277 8.46 -4.78 20.24
C PHE A 277 8.91 -4.65 18.77
N GLU A 278 10.06 -5.25 18.44
CA GLU A 278 10.64 -5.26 17.09
C GLU A 278 9.72 -5.98 16.10
N TYR A 279 9.18 -7.13 16.48
CA TYR A 279 8.19 -7.85 15.68
C TYR A 279 6.92 -7.03 15.53
N TRP A 280 6.42 -6.44 16.62
CA TRP A 280 5.20 -5.66 16.60
C TRP A 280 5.29 -4.47 15.66
N ILE A 281 6.34 -3.64 15.77
CA ILE A 281 6.45 -2.43 14.94
C ILE A 281 6.60 -2.75 13.45
N VAL A 282 7.31 -3.84 13.09
CA VAL A 282 7.46 -4.24 11.68
C VAL A 282 6.15 -4.81 11.12
N LEU A 283 5.51 -5.72 11.85
CA LEU A 283 4.22 -6.29 11.42
C LEU A 283 3.15 -5.22 11.37
N PHE A 284 3.07 -4.33 12.36
CA PHE A 284 2.19 -3.16 12.34
C PHE A 284 2.43 -2.27 11.11
N SER A 285 3.69 -2.01 10.77
CA SER A 285 4.03 -1.19 9.60
C SER A 285 3.59 -1.85 8.29
N ALA A 286 3.83 -3.17 8.14
CA ALA A 286 3.38 -3.93 6.97
C ALA A 286 1.85 -4.00 6.86
N TRP A 287 1.16 -4.20 7.99
CA TRP A 287 -0.31 -4.19 8.09
C TRP A 287 -0.90 -2.84 7.72
N SER A 288 -0.27 -1.75 8.17
CA SER A 288 -0.66 -0.37 7.85
C SER A 288 -0.51 -0.07 6.35
N CYS A 289 0.55 -0.58 5.73
CA CYS A 289 0.78 -0.48 4.28
C CYS A 289 -0.31 -1.22 3.51
N ALA A 290 -0.63 -2.44 3.93
CA ALA A 290 -1.73 -3.21 3.38
C ALA A 290 -3.09 -2.52 3.56
N ASN A 291 -3.35 -1.92 4.72
CA ASN A 291 -4.59 -1.16 4.96
C ASN A 291 -4.77 -0.01 3.96
N LEU A 292 -3.71 0.76 3.70
CA LEU A 292 -3.76 1.88 2.76
C LEU A 292 -3.89 1.41 1.31
N LEU A 293 -3.21 0.32 0.94
CA LEU A 293 -3.40 -0.30 -0.37
C LEU A 293 -4.86 -0.81 -0.53
N GLY A 294 -5.41 -1.44 0.50
CA GLY A 294 -6.80 -1.93 0.50
C GLY A 294 -7.82 -0.79 0.41
N LEU A 295 -7.59 0.35 1.07
CA LEU A 295 -8.41 1.55 0.88
C LEU A 295 -8.35 2.09 -0.57
N ASN A 296 -7.17 2.09 -1.20
CA ASN A 296 -7.04 2.49 -2.61
C ASN A 296 -7.88 1.57 -3.52
N ILE A 297 -7.87 0.27 -3.24
CA ILE A 297 -8.67 -0.73 -3.97
C ILE A 297 -10.16 -0.49 -3.70
N SER A 298 -10.54 -0.25 -2.44
CA SER A 298 -11.92 0.03 -2.02
C SER A 298 -12.54 1.22 -2.75
N ASP A 299 -11.81 2.34 -2.90
CA ASP A 299 -12.30 3.50 -3.67
C ASP A 299 -12.37 3.20 -5.19
N SER A 300 -11.45 2.39 -5.70
CA SER A 300 -11.27 2.17 -7.14
C SER A 300 -12.33 1.30 -7.78
N PHE A 301 -12.75 0.21 -7.14
CA PHE A 301 -13.64 -0.79 -7.75
C PHE A 301 -15.13 -0.54 -7.47
N LYS A 302 -16.00 -1.18 -8.26
CA LYS A 302 -17.47 -1.01 -8.19
C LYS A 302 -18.17 -2.03 -7.30
N THR A 303 -17.61 -3.24 -7.17
CA THR A 303 -18.21 -4.36 -6.43
C THR A 303 -17.18 -5.00 -5.50
N ALA A 304 -17.63 -5.55 -4.37
CA ALA A 304 -16.78 -6.26 -3.42
C ALA A 304 -16.19 -7.56 -4.02
N VAL A 305 -16.95 -8.26 -4.87
CA VAL A 305 -16.51 -9.50 -5.54
C VAL A 305 -15.22 -9.29 -6.33
N THR A 306 -15.13 -8.20 -7.11
CA THR A 306 -13.90 -7.89 -7.87
C THR A 306 -12.71 -7.62 -6.96
N ILE A 307 -12.95 -7.03 -5.78
CA ILE A 307 -11.90 -6.77 -4.81
C ILE A 307 -11.35 -8.09 -4.26
N TYR A 308 -12.22 -9.04 -3.91
CA TYR A 308 -11.78 -10.36 -3.41
C TYR A 308 -10.99 -11.16 -4.44
N ILE A 309 -11.36 -11.07 -5.73
CA ILE A 309 -10.58 -11.69 -6.81
C ILE A 309 -9.19 -11.06 -6.92
N LEU A 310 -9.06 -9.75 -6.68
CA LEU A 310 -7.80 -9.00 -6.79
C LEU A 310 -6.81 -9.30 -5.66
N ILE A 311 -7.29 -9.56 -4.43
CA ILE A 311 -6.41 -9.72 -3.25
C ILE A 311 -5.32 -10.79 -3.47
N PRO A 312 -5.62 -12.02 -3.95
CA PRO A 312 -4.58 -13.00 -4.28
C PRO A 312 -3.55 -12.51 -5.30
N PHE A 313 -3.97 -11.77 -6.34
CA PHE A 313 -3.03 -11.21 -7.34
C PHE A 313 -2.12 -10.13 -6.76
N LEU A 314 -2.44 -9.57 -5.60
CA LEU A 314 -1.58 -8.62 -4.89
C LEU A 314 -0.65 -9.33 -3.91
N VAL A 315 -1.10 -10.42 -3.29
CA VAL A 315 -0.33 -11.18 -2.30
C VAL A 315 0.67 -12.14 -2.95
N ILE A 316 0.33 -12.81 -4.06
CA ILE A 316 1.23 -13.75 -4.73
C ILE A 316 2.54 -13.09 -5.21
N PRO A 317 2.52 -11.90 -5.84
CA PRO A 317 3.77 -11.20 -6.17
C PRO A 317 4.58 -10.83 -4.92
N GLN A 318 3.93 -10.50 -3.80
CA GLN A 318 4.63 -10.22 -2.54
C GLN A 318 5.36 -11.47 -2.03
N LEU A 319 4.83 -12.68 -2.27
CA LEU A 319 5.48 -13.94 -1.94
C LEU A 319 6.72 -14.18 -2.82
N ILE A 320 6.53 -14.18 -4.15
CA ILE A 320 7.55 -14.62 -5.11
C ILE A 320 8.67 -13.59 -5.25
N LEU A 321 8.32 -12.31 -5.34
CA LEU A 321 9.27 -11.22 -5.62
C LEU A 321 9.97 -10.68 -4.36
N SER A 322 9.71 -11.27 -3.19
CA SER A 322 10.37 -10.94 -1.92
C SER A 322 11.83 -11.39 -1.82
N GLY A 323 12.29 -12.27 -2.70
CA GLY A 323 13.66 -12.81 -2.65
C GLY A 323 13.88 -13.91 -1.60
N ILE A 324 12.82 -14.31 -0.87
CA ILE A 324 12.90 -15.27 0.25
C ILE A 324 12.65 -16.70 -0.23
N VAL A 325 11.57 -16.90 -0.98
CA VAL A 325 11.22 -18.21 -1.58
C VAL A 325 12.17 -18.50 -2.76
N VAL A 326 12.38 -17.49 -3.61
CA VAL A 326 13.28 -17.58 -4.77
C VAL A 326 14.33 -16.47 -4.65
N PRO A 327 15.61 -16.81 -4.43
CA PRO A 327 16.70 -15.84 -4.36
C PRO A 327 16.76 -14.97 -5.63
N TYR A 328 17.07 -13.68 -5.47
CA TYR A 328 17.05 -12.72 -6.58
C TYR A 328 18.00 -13.09 -7.73
N ASP A 329 19.14 -13.69 -7.42
CA ASP A 329 20.14 -14.14 -8.38
C ASP A 329 19.76 -15.42 -9.13
N LYS A 330 18.73 -16.14 -8.66
CA LYS A 330 18.17 -17.32 -9.33
C LYS A 330 16.92 -17.00 -10.15
N LEU A 331 16.52 -15.73 -10.24
CA LEU A 331 15.47 -15.27 -11.14
C LEU A 331 16.03 -15.07 -12.56
N ASN A 332 15.14 -15.01 -13.55
CA ASN A 332 15.51 -14.84 -14.97
C ASN A 332 16.61 -13.74 -15.11
N PRO A 333 17.79 -14.08 -15.68
CA PRO A 333 18.92 -13.16 -15.84
C PRO A 333 18.60 -11.84 -16.56
N GLU A 334 17.55 -11.81 -17.37
CA GLU A 334 17.11 -10.58 -18.06
C GLU A 334 16.50 -9.54 -17.10
N ILE A 335 15.94 -9.99 -15.97
CA ILE A 335 15.28 -9.13 -14.97
C ILE A 335 15.98 -9.13 -13.61
N SER A 336 16.95 -10.03 -13.39
CA SER A 336 17.67 -10.16 -12.13
C SER A 336 19.02 -9.42 -12.12
N SER A 337 19.58 -9.23 -10.92
CA SER A 337 20.93 -8.70 -10.75
C SER A 337 21.69 -9.52 -9.71
N THR A 338 22.97 -9.79 -9.97
CA THR A 338 23.83 -10.62 -9.13
C THR A 338 24.33 -9.91 -7.87
N GLY A 339 24.42 -8.58 -7.88
CA GLY A 339 24.97 -7.79 -6.76
C GLY A 339 23.98 -6.96 -5.95
N THR A 340 22.80 -6.66 -6.51
CA THR A 340 21.83 -5.74 -5.90
C THR A 340 20.43 -6.31 -5.95
N ILE A 341 19.53 -5.75 -5.14
CA ILE A 341 18.11 -6.05 -5.24
C ILE A 341 17.56 -5.41 -6.53
N PRO A 342 16.81 -6.15 -7.38
CA PRO A 342 16.15 -5.59 -8.56
C PRO A 342 15.08 -4.54 -8.21
N PHE A 343 14.76 -3.65 -9.16
CA PHE A 343 13.83 -2.54 -8.93
C PHE A 343 12.45 -3.00 -8.44
N TYR A 344 11.94 -4.13 -8.95
CA TYR A 344 10.64 -4.65 -8.54
C TYR A 344 10.66 -5.12 -7.08
N GLY A 345 11.79 -5.66 -6.60
CA GLY A 345 11.96 -6.06 -5.20
C GLY A 345 11.93 -4.87 -4.25
N GLU A 346 12.32 -3.68 -4.70
CA GLU A 346 12.24 -2.45 -3.90
C GLU A 346 10.78 -1.99 -3.69
N ILE A 347 9.83 -2.42 -4.52
CA ILE A 347 8.40 -2.09 -4.41
C ILE A 347 7.68 -3.06 -3.44
N ILE A 348 8.24 -4.25 -3.22
CA ILE A 348 7.60 -5.32 -2.43
C ILE A 348 7.74 -5.05 -0.93
N THR A 349 6.63 -4.69 -0.27
CA THR A 349 6.55 -4.46 1.18
C THR A 349 7.02 -5.67 1.99
N ALA A 350 6.66 -6.89 1.57
CA ALA A 350 7.01 -8.11 2.28
C ALA A 350 8.53 -8.28 2.43
N ARG A 351 9.28 -7.86 1.40
CA ARG A 351 10.75 -7.90 1.39
C ARG A 351 11.34 -6.99 2.48
N TRP A 352 10.88 -5.75 2.56
CA TRP A 352 11.35 -4.77 3.55
C TRP A 352 11.09 -5.27 4.98
N ALA A 353 9.87 -5.74 5.24
CA ALA A 353 9.45 -6.22 6.55
C ALA A 353 10.22 -7.48 6.97
N TYR A 354 10.34 -8.46 6.09
CA TYR A 354 11.08 -9.68 6.38
C TYR A 354 12.57 -9.43 6.65
N GLU A 355 13.23 -8.67 5.76
CA GLU A 355 14.65 -8.35 5.94
C GLU A 355 14.90 -7.59 7.24
N ALA A 356 13.98 -6.70 7.65
CA ALA A 356 14.08 -5.99 8.91
C ALA A 356 14.10 -6.97 10.10
N LEU A 357 13.17 -7.93 10.12
CA LEU A 357 13.07 -8.92 11.20
C LEU A 357 14.21 -9.94 11.17
N ALA A 358 14.54 -10.49 10.00
CA ALA A 358 15.61 -11.47 9.87
C ALA A 358 16.98 -10.91 10.31
N VAL A 359 17.32 -9.69 9.85
CA VAL A 359 18.57 -9.03 10.23
C VAL A 359 18.56 -8.69 11.72
N LYS A 360 17.46 -8.17 12.26
CA LYS A 360 17.33 -7.81 13.68
C LYS A 360 17.43 -9.04 14.59
N GLN A 361 16.70 -10.11 14.24
CA GLN A 361 16.67 -11.39 14.98
C GLN A 361 18.04 -12.07 15.01
N PHE A 362 18.77 -12.04 13.89
CA PHE A 362 20.11 -12.59 13.85
C PHE A 362 21.13 -11.74 14.60
N LYS A 363 21.19 -10.43 14.31
CA LYS A 363 22.30 -9.57 14.73
C LYS A 363 22.16 -9.05 16.17
N ASP A 364 20.96 -8.62 16.54
CA ASP A 364 20.74 -7.80 17.73
C ASP A 364 20.13 -8.61 18.89
N ASN A 365 20.06 -9.94 18.79
CA ASN A 365 19.63 -10.78 19.90
C ASN A 365 20.64 -10.73 21.05
N GLU A 366 20.17 -10.95 22.29
CA GLU A 366 20.97 -10.82 23.51
C GLU A 366 22.26 -11.66 23.50
N PHE A 367 22.26 -12.82 22.84
CA PHE A 367 23.44 -13.67 22.74
C PHE A 367 24.42 -13.18 21.65
N GLU A 368 23.95 -12.90 20.45
CA GLU A 368 24.78 -12.62 19.28
C GLU A 368 25.33 -11.18 19.28
N LYS A 369 24.63 -10.23 19.90
CA LYS A 369 24.99 -8.80 19.89
C LYS A 369 26.43 -8.52 20.35
N GLN A 370 26.93 -9.30 21.31
CA GLN A 370 28.31 -9.20 21.83
C GLN A 370 29.35 -9.84 20.90
N PHE A 371 28.97 -10.86 20.11
CA PHE A 371 29.88 -11.60 19.23
C PHE A 371 29.91 -11.04 17.80
N TYR A 372 28.81 -10.45 17.35
CA TYR A 372 28.62 -9.96 15.99
C TYR A 372 29.76 -9.06 15.46
N PRO A 373 30.34 -8.11 16.23
CA PRO A 373 31.46 -7.31 15.74
C PRO A 373 32.70 -8.14 15.39
N TYR A 374 33.00 -9.16 16.20
CA TYR A 374 34.12 -10.06 15.96
C TYR A 374 33.83 -10.98 14.78
N ASP A 375 32.65 -11.58 14.73
CA ASP A 375 32.22 -12.44 13.62
C ASP A 375 32.19 -11.70 12.29
N LYS A 376 31.81 -10.42 12.31
CA LYS A 376 31.87 -9.55 11.14
C LYS A 376 33.30 -9.39 10.63
N ILE A 377 34.25 -9.05 11.51
CA ILE A 377 35.66 -8.87 11.12
C ILE A 377 36.25 -10.18 10.63
N MET A 378 35.98 -11.29 11.34
CA MET A 378 36.42 -12.63 10.96
C MET A 378 35.88 -13.02 9.58
N SER A 379 34.58 -12.81 9.34
CA SER A 379 33.93 -13.11 8.06
C SER A 379 34.50 -12.30 6.89
N ILE A 380 34.73 -10.99 7.09
CA ILE A 380 35.36 -10.13 6.06
C ILE A 380 36.78 -10.61 5.76
N ALA A 381 37.57 -10.88 6.80
CA ALA A 381 38.95 -11.34 6.65
C ALA A 381 39.02 -12.72 5.98
N ASP A 382 38.10 -13.63 6.33
CA ASP A 382 38.01 -14.95 5.74
C ASP A 382 37.64 -14.89 4.26
N TYR A 383 36.64 -14.06 3.91
CA TYR A 383 36.28 -13.81 2.51
C TYR A 383 37.47 -13.27 1.71
N LYS A 384 38.14 -12.24 2.23
CA LYS A 384 39.26 -11.58 1.55
C LYS A 384 40.45 -12.53 1.35
N LYS A 385 40.80 -13.35 2.36
CA LYS A 385 41.95 -14.27 2.28
C LYS A 385 41.67 -15.54 1.46
N ASN A 386 40.52 -16.19 1.66
CA ASN A 386 40.25 -17.52 1.11
C ASN A 386 39.63 -17.49 -0.28
N TYR A 387 38.86 -16.44 -0.60
CA TYR A 387 38.07 -16.37 -1.83
C TYR A 387 38.56 -15.24 -2.74
N TRP A 388 38.55 -13.99 -2.26
CA TRP A 388 38.89 -12.82 -3.09
C TRP A 388 40.36 -12.84 -3.54
N LEU A 389 41.32 -12.90 -2.61
CA LEU A 389 42.75 -12.96 -2.94
C LEU A 389 43.11 -14.20 -3.75
N ARG A 390 42.52 -15.36 -3.43
CA ARG A 390 42.72 -16.60 -4.18
C ARG A 390 42.26 -16.47 -5.63
N THR A 391 41.09 -15.86 -5.84
CA THR A 391 40.53 -15.64 -7.19
C THR A 391 41.43 -14.68 -7.97
N LEU A 392 41.81 -13.53 -7.39
CA LEU A 392 42.71 -12.57 -8.04
C LEU A 392 44.10 -13.15 -8.33
N SER A 393 44.62 -13.97 -7.43
CA SER A 393 45.90 -14.67 -7.60
C SER A 393 45.83 -15.67 -8.76
N ASN A 394 44.72 -16.39 -8.92
CA ASN A 394 44.53 -17.26 -10.08
C ASN A 394 44.46 -16.45 -11.38
N LYS A 395 43.78 -15.30 -11.38
CA LYS A 395 43.70 -14.43 -12.56
C LYS A 395 45.05 -13.85 -12.96
N ILE A 396 45.91 -13.47 -12.01
CA ILE A 396 47.26 -12.97 -12.33
C ILE A 396 48.16 -14.09 -12.87
N ILE A 397 48.04 -15.31 -12.35
CA ILE A 397 48.73 -16.50 -12.88
C ILE A 397 48.29 -16.79 -14.32
N ASP A 398 46.99 -16.66 -14.63
CA ASP A 398 46.48 -16.78 -15.99
C ASP A 398 47.04 -15.69 -16.91
N CYS A 399 47.15 -14.45 -16.43
CA CYS A 399 47.77 -13.36 -17.18
C CYS A 399 49.25 -13.64 -17.48
N GLU A 400 50.00 -14.16 -16.51
CA GLU A 400 51.41 -14.55 -16.69
C GLU A 400 51.56 -15.69 -17.71
N ARG A 401 50.70 -16.71 -17.63
CA ARG A 401 50.72 -17.87 -18.53
C ARG A 401 50.36 -17.52 -19.98
N TYR A 402 49.42 -16.61 -20.18
CA TYR A 402 48.88 -16.29 -21.50
C TYR A 402 49.41 -14.99 -22.11
N LEU A 403 50.33 -14.29 -21.44
CA LEU A 403 50.93 -13.05 -21.90
C LEU A 403 51.42 -13.13 -23.37
N ASN A 404 52.13 -14.23 -23.69
CA ASN A 404 52.76 -14.44 -24.99
C ASN A 404 51.85 -15.16 -26.01
N ASN A 405 50.58 -15.44 -25.68
CA ASN A 405 49.67 -16.19 -26.55
C ASN A 405 48.61 -15.25 -27.17
N PRO A 406 48.74 -14.90 -28.47
CA PRO A 406 47.83 -13.95 -29.12
C PRO A 406 46.38 -14.44 -29.19
N LYS A 407 46.14 -15.76 -29.20
CA LYS A 407 44.78 -16.33 -29.24
C LYS A 407 44.00 -16.13 -27.93
N LYS A 408 44.67 -15.80 -26.83
CA LYS A 408 44.06 -15.61 -25.49
C LYS A 408 44.10 -14.16 -25.01
N LYS A 409 44.39 -13.20 -25.90
CA LYS A 409 44.44 -11.76 -25.58
C LYS A 409 43.17 -11.27 -24.85
N ASN A 410 41.98 -11.62 -25.35
CA ASN A 410 40.70 -11.24 -24.73
C ASN A 410 40.54 -11.74 -23.29
N VAL A 411 41.08 -12.93 -22.96
CA VAL A 411 41.02 -13.50 -21.61
C VAL A 411 41.92 -12.69 -20.66
N VAL A 412 43.12 -12.33 -21.11
CA VAL A 412 44.05 -11.50 -20.35
C VAL A 412 43.48 -10.10 -20.12
N GLU A 413 42.88 -9.49 -21.14
CA GLU A 413 42.24 -8.18 -21.03
C GLU A 413 41.08 -8.19 -20.01
N ASN A 414 40.20 -9.19 -20.07
CA ASN A 414 39.09 -9.33 -19.11
C ASN A 414 39.60 -9.54 -17.68
N ASN A 415 40.63 -10.37 -17.49
CA ASN A 415 41.25 -10.59 -16.19
C ASN A 415 41.91 -9.31 -15.66
N LEU A 416 42.56 -8.52 -16.51
CA LEU A 416 43.17 -7.24 -16.13
C LEU A 416 42.13 -6.18 -15.77
N ILE A 417 40.99 -6.13 -16.47
CA ILE A 417 39.85 -5.27 -16.11
C ILE A 417 39.37 -5.61 -14.70
N LEU A 418 39.18 -6.90 -14.42
CA LEU A 418 38.76 -7.37 -13.10
C LEU A 418 39.78 -7.01 -12.01
N LEU A 419 41.06 -7.31 -12.23
CA LEU A 419 42.14 -6.99 -11.28
C LEU A 419 42.18 -5.49 -10.97
N ARG A 420 42.07 -4.64 -11.99
CA ARG A 420 42.07 -3.18 -11.84
C ARG A 420 40.87 -2.69 -11.03
N ASN A 421 39.68 -3.20 -11.32
CA ASN A 421 38.46 -2.82 -10.64
C ASN A 421 38.50 -3.21 -9.15
N GLU A 422 38.92 -4.43 -8.86
CA GLU A 422 38.98 -4.95 -7.49
C GLU A 422 40.11 -4.32 -6.67
N ILE A 423 41.29 -4.12 -7.25
CA ILE A 423 42.39 -3.40 -6.57
C ILE A 423 41.97 -1.94 -6.31
N LYS A 424 41.36 -1.27 -7.29
CA LYS A 424 40.87 0.11 -7.12
C LYS A 424 39.81 0.21 -6.02
N LYS A 425 38.96 -0.81 -5.88
CA LYS A 425 37.97 -0.88 -4.80
C LYS A 425 38.63 -1.07 -3.44
N GLU A 426 39.56 -2.00 -3.32
CA GLU A 426 40.32 -2.23 -2.08
C GLU A 426 41.10 -0.98 -1.63
N LEU A 427 41.73 -0.26 -2.57
CA LEU A 427 42.46 0.99 -2.28
C LEU A 427 41.56 2.12 -1.75
N LYS A 428 40.26 2.10 -2.06
CA LYS A 428 39.29 3.07 -1.50
C LYS A 428 38.81 2.67 -0.11
N GLU A 429 38.77 1.37 0.19
CA GLU A 429 38.30 0.85 1.47
C GLU A 429 39.43 0.77 2.52
N ASN A 430 40.68 0.67 2.06
CA ASN A 430 41.83 0.38 2.90
C ASN A 430 43.01 1.32 2.61
N ASP A 431 43.06 2.45 3.33
CA ASP A 431 44.11 3.47 3.18
C ASP A 431 45.51 3.01 3.64
N LYS A 432 45.62 1.84 4.29
CA LYS A 432 46.88 1.33 4.87
C LYS A 432 47.86 0.79 3.82
N PHE A 433 47.36 0.38 2.67
CA PHE A 433 48.18 -0.20 1.61
C PHE A 433 48.02 0.63 0.34
N LYS A 434 49.14 1.07 -0.23
CA LYS A 434 49.17 1.78 -1.51
C LYS A 434 49.67 0.83 -2.61
N PHE A 435 49.11 0.98 -3.80
CA PHE A 435 49.54 0.26 -4.99
C PHE A 435 49.70 1.24 -6.16
N ASP A 436 50.94 1.62 -6.44
CA ASP A 436 51.25 2.73 -7.35
C ASP A 436 51.24 2.32 -8.84
N GLN A 437 51.21 1.01 -9.14
CA GLN A 437 51.29 0.48 -10.51
C GLN A 437 49.93 0.18 -11.16
N LEU A 438 48.84 0.73 -10.63
CA LEU A 438 47.48 0.48 -11.15
C LEU A 438 47.30 0.88 -12.62
N ASN A 439 48.01 1.93 -13.04
CA ASN A 439 48.00 2.43 -14.42
C ASN A 439 48.78 1.53 -15.40
N LYS A 440 49.56 0.55 -14.90
CA LYS A 440 50.32 -0.41 -15.72
C LYS A 440 49.60 -1.75 -15.92
N LEU A 441 48.38 -1.90 -15.38
CA LEU A 441 47.52 -3.08 -15.55
C LEU A 441 46.70 -3.02 -16.85
N TYR A 442 47.39 -2.85 -17.98
CA TYR A 442 46.86 -2.96 -19.33
C TYR A 442 47.70 -3.96 -20.11
N TYR A 443 47.11 -4.60 -21.13
CA TYR A 443 47.77 -5.63 -21.91
C TYR A 443 49.13 -5.14 -22.47
N ASP A 444 49.17 -3.92 -22.99
CA ASP A 444 50.37 -3.35 -23.64
C ASP A 444 51.47 -2.94 -22.64
N SER A 445 51.14 -2.76 -21.37
CA SER A 445 52.07 -2.30 -20.32
C SER A 445 52.40 -3.37 -19.28
N LEU A 446 51.85 -4.58 -19.44
CA LEU A 446 52.05 -5.68 -18.51
C LEU A 446 53.41 -6.34 -18.75
N ASN A 447 54.26 -6.34 -17.72
CA ASN A 447 55.56 -7.02 -17.73
C ASN A 447 55.75 -7.85 -16.45
N SER A 448 56.79 -8.70 -16.44
CA SER A 448 57.11 -9.57 -15.29
C SER A 448 57.34 -8.79 -13.99
N SER A 449 57.87 -7.57 -14.06
CA SER A 449 58.07 -6.69 -12.90
C SER A 449 56.74 -6.20 -12.30
N VAL A 450 55.75 -5.86 -13.14
CA VAL A 450 54.40 -5.47 -12.70
C VAL A 450 53.67 -6.66 -12.08
N ILE A 451 53.78 -7.86 -12.69
CA ILE A 451 53.20 -9.09 -12.13
C ILE A 451 53.81 -9.40 -10.75
N SER A 452 55.13 -9.29 -10.61
CA SER A 452 55.81 -9.48 -9.33
C SER A 452 55.36 -8.45 -8.28
N SER A 453 55.14 -7.19 -8.69
CA SER A 453 54.63 -6.13 -7.81
C SER A 453 53.19 -6.40 -7.34
N VAL A 454 52.32 -6.91 -8.22
CA VAL A 454 50.95 -7.36 -7.86
C VAL A 454 51.00 -8.52 -6.86
N ASN A 455 51.85 -9.52 -7.11
CA ASN A 455 52.00 -10.66 -6.20
C ASN A 455 52.52 -10.25 -4.82
N ASN A 456 53.48 -9.31 -4.76
CA ASN A 456 53.96 -8.74 -3.50
C ASN A 456 52.84 -8.01 -2.75
N TYR A 457 52.04 -7.21 -3.47
CA TYR A 457 50.87 -6.54 -2.89
C TYR A 457 49.83 -7.54 -2.34
N PHE A 458 49.51 -8.59 -3.09
CA PHE A 458 48.60 -9.66 -2.64
C PHE A 458 49.15 -10.42 -1.43
N ASN A 459 50.46 -10.68 -1.37
CA ASN A 459 51.10 -11.30 -0.21
C ASN A 459 51.02 -10.42 1.05
N LEU A 460 51.20 -9.11 0.91
CA LEU A 460 51.02 -8.16 2.02
C LEU A 460 49.57 -8.13 2.52
N LEU A 461 48.59 -8.06 1.60
CA LEU A 461 47.18 -8.13 1.95
C LEU A 461 46.81 -9.46 2.62
N ASN A 462 47.34 -10.59 2.12
CA ASN A 462 47.08 -11.89 2.71
C ASN A 462 47.56 -11.95 4.17
N ARG A 463 48.79 -11.50 4.44
CA ARG A 463 49.33 -11.42 5.81
C ARG A 463 48.50 -10.49 6.70
N TYR A 464 48.02 -9.37 6.16
CA TYR A 464 47.14 -8.45 6.88
C TYR A 464 45.82 -9.11 7.28
N TYR A 465 45.12 -9.74 6.33
CA TYR A 465 43.84 -10.39 6.60
C TYR A 465 43.97 -11.60 7.53
N ILE A 466 45.07 -12.36 7.44
CA ILE A 466 45.37 -13.44 8.40
C ILE A 466 45.53 -12.86 9.82
N LYS A 467 46.34 -11.79 9.98
CA LYS A 467 46.52 -11.14 11.29
C LYS A 467 45.21 -10.56 11.83
N LEU A 468 44.40 -9.95 10.96
CA LEU A 468 43.11 -9.37 11.32
C LEU A 468 42.15 -10.46 11.82
N TYR A 469 42.06 -11.58 11.11
CA TYR A 469 41.27 -12.74 11.52
C TYR A 469 41.73 -13.27 12.88
N ASN A 470 43.03 -13.53 13.03
CA ASN A 470 43.58 -14.09 14.27
C ASN A 470 43.34 -13.17 15.47
N LYS A 471 43.53 -11.85 15.29
CA LYS A 471 43.26 -10.89 16.36
C LYS A 471 41.78 -10.87 16.77
N ALA A 472 40.86 -10.88 15.80
CA ALA A 472 39.43 -10.92 16.09
C ALA A 472 39.00 -12.24 16.76
N ASN A 473 39.56 -13.37 16.30
CA ASN A 473 39.32 -14.67 16.89
C ASN A 473 39.82 -14.76 18.33
N LEU A 474 41.03 -14.27 18.61
CA LEU A 474 41.58 -14.23 19.97
C LEU A 474 40.67 -13.42 20.93
N LEU A 475 40.25 -12.22 20.53
CA LEU A 475 39.35 -11.39 21.34
C LEU A 475 37.98 -12.06 21.56
N LYS A 476 37.48 -12.77 20.55
CA LYS A 476 36.25 -13.55 20.67
C LYS A 476 36.42 -14.72 21.65
N ASP A 477 37.51 -15.47 21.51
CA ASP A 477 37.82 -16.62 22.36
C ASP A 477 38.05 -16.21 23.82
N GLU A 478 38.69 -15.07 24.07
CA GLU A 478 38.82 -14.47 25.41
C GLU A 478 37.45 -14.19 26.02
N LEU A 479 36.53 -13.59 25.27
CA LEU A 479 35.17 -13.29 25.73
C LEU A 479 34.36 -14.57 26.00
N ILE A 480 34.51 -15.60 25.15
CA ILE A 480 33.89 -16.92 25.39
C ILE A 480 34.48 -17.57 26.64
N SER A 481 35.80 -17.51 26.82
CA SER A 481 36.49 -18.11 27.97
C SER A 481 36.07 -17.46 29.29
N GLN A 482 35.91 -16.13 29.31
CA GLN A 482 35.38 -15.40 30.46
C GLN A 482 33.97 -15.85 30.87
N GLN A 483 33.16 -16.36 29.92
CA GLN A 483 31.79 -16.83 30.16
C GLN A 483 31.69 -18.35 30.39
N GLN A 484 32.81 -19.07 30.44
CA GLN A 484 32.86 -20.52 30.58
C GLN A 484 33.90 -20.99 31.62
N GLN A 485 34.20 -20.18 32.64
CA GLN A 485 35.24 -20.51 33.62
C GLN A 485 34.85 -21.73 34.48
N THR A 486 33.57 -21.82 34.84
CA THR A 486 33.03 -22.96 35.59
C THR A 486 32.15 -23.87 34.72
N LYS A 487 31.93 -25.11 35.15
CA LYS A 487 31.01 -26.05 34.48
C LYS A 487 29.57 -25.49 34.43
N GLU A 488 29.14 -24.78 35.47
CA GLU A 488 27.82 -24.16 35.54
C GLU A 488 27.67 -22.99 34.55
N GLU A 489 28.67 -22.11 34.48
CA GLU A 489 28.70 -21.01 33.50
C GLU A 489 28.69 -21.54 32.07
N LYS A 490 29.47 -22.60 31.79
CA LYS A 490 29.48 -23.26 30.48
C LYS A 490 28.09 -23.80 30.11
N TYR A 491 27.40 -24.43 31.05
CA TYR A 491 26.02 -24.90 30.82
C TYR A 491 25.06 -23.73 30.57
N LYS A 492 25.15 -22.65 31.36
CA LYS A 492 24.35 -21.43 31.19
C LYS A 492 24.60 -20.75 29.84
N PHE A 493 25.85 -20.69 29.40
CA PHE A 493 26.24 -20.16 28.09
C PHE A 493 25.59 -20.95 26.94
N ILE A 494 25.66 -22.29 26.98
CA ILE A 494 25.03 -23.15 25.96
C ILE A 494 23.51 -22.95 25.96
N LEU A 495 22.88 -22.87 27.13
CA LEU A 495 21.45 -22.60 27.22
C LEU A 495 21.07 -21.22 26.66
N GLN A 496 21.87 -20.18 26.94
CA GLN A 496 21.64 -18.85 26.37
C GLN A 496 21.75 -18.87 24.84
N LYS A 497 22.79 -19.50 24.30
CA LYS A 497 22.93 -19.72 22.86
C LYS A 497 21.69 -20.39 22.28
N LYS A 498 21.26 -21.50 22.88
CA LYS A 498 20.09 -22.26 22.43
C LYS A 498 18.76 -21.49 22.49
N LYS A 499 18.64 -20.53 23.42
CA LYS A 499 17.43 -19.72 23.63
C LYS A 499 17.32 -18.54 22.66
N TYR A 500 18.42 -17.90 22.29
CA TYR A 500 18.39 -16.64 21.53
C TYR A 500 18.78 -16.78 20.06
N THR A 501 19.55 -17.81 19.71
CA THR A 501 20.02 -18.02 18.33
C THR A 501 19.18 -19.07 17.61
N ASN A 502 19.24 -19.09 16.28
CA ASN A 502 18.57 -20.05 15.42
C ASN A 502 19.46 -20.47 14.26
N ARG A 503 19.68 -21.77 14.09
CA ARG A 503 20.57 -22.31 13.07
C ARG A 503 20.04 -22.06 11.65
N ALA A 504 18.76 -22.35 11.41
CA ALA A 504 18.17 -22.17 10.08
C ALA A 504 18.20 -20.70 9.64
N LEU A 505 17.88 -19.76 10.53
CA LEU A 505 17.98 -18.33 10.26
C LEU A 505 19.42 -17.93 9.94
N THR A 506 20.39 -18.44 10.70
CA THR A 506 21.81 -18.23 10.42
C THR A 506 22.17 -18.70 9.01
N ASP A 507 21.73 -19.90 8.62
CA ASP A 507 22.01 -20.45 7.29
C ASP A 507 21.38 -19.61 6.16
N PHE A 508 20.19 -19.06 6.39
CA PHE A 508 19.51 -18.15 5.45
C PHE A 508 20.25 -16.82 5.30
N VAL A 509 20.58 -16.14 6.41
CA VAL A 509 21.22 -14.81 6.36
C VAL A 509 22.71 -14.87 6.02
N CYS A 510 23.36 -16.02 6.24
CA CYS A 510 24.75 -16.27 5.83
C CYS A 510 24.85 -16.91 4.44
N ASN A 511 23.74 -17.31 3.85
CA ASN A 511 23.69 -18.05 2.58
C ASN A 511 24.60 -19.30 2.60
N SER A 512 24.60 -20.00 3.74
CA SER A 512 25.51 -21.13 4.02
C SER A 512 25.35 -22.27 3.02
N ASN A 513 24.11 -22.50 2.55
CA ASN A 513 23.72 -23.59 1.66
C ASN A 513 24.06 -23.36 0.18
N SER A 514 24.52 -22.16 -0.20
CA SER A 514 24.95 -21.90 -1.58
C SER A 514 26.33 -22.51 -1.87
N LEU A 515 26.46 -23.18 -3.02
CA LEU A 515 27.75 -23.65 -3.53
C LEU A 515 28.61 -22.50 -4.07
N GLU A 516 27.95 -21.50 -4.68
CA GLU A 516 28.61 -20.33 -5.24
C GLU A 516 28.90 -19.30 -4.13
N ARG A 517 30.16 -19.25 -3.68
CA ARG A 517 30.61 -18.29 -2.64
C ARG A 517 30.95 -16.91 -3.21
N ILE A 518 31.36 -16.86 -4.47
CA ILE A 518 31.78 -15.65 -5.19
C ILE A 518 31.35 -15.77 -6.66
N VAL A 519 30.87 -14.67 -7.23
CA VAL A 519 30.44 -14.63 -8.64
C VAL A 519 31.17 -13.49 -9.35
N GLU A 520 31.76 -13.79 -10.50
CA GLU A 520 32.35 -12.81 -11.41
C GLU A 520 31.27 -12.31 -12.39
N TYR A 521 30.98 -11.01 -12.37
CA TYR A 521 30.00 -10.41 -13.27
C TYR A 521 30.42 -9.00 -13.69
N LYS A 522 30.44 -8.74 -15.01
CA LYS A 522 30.84 -7.45 -15.60
C LYS A 522 32.19 -6.91 -15.08
N GLY A 523 33.18 -7.78 -14.89
CA GLY A 523 34.52 -7.39 -14.42
C GLY A 523 34.59 -7.00 -12.94
N HIS A 524 33.64 -7.48 -12.13
CA HIS A 524 33.60 -7.31 -10.67
C HIS A 524 33.36 -8.65 -9.97
N LEU A 525 33.86 -8.77 -8.74
CA LEU A 525 33.60 -9.89 -7.86
C LEU A 525 32.49 -9.55 -6.86
N TYR A 526 31.43 -10.34 -6.86
CA TYR A 526 30.31 -10.21 -5.92
C TYR A 526 30.40 -11.29 -4.84
N GLN A 527 30.43 -10.85 -3.59
CA GLN A 527 30.39 -11.73 -2.41
C GLN A 527 28.98 -12.31 -2.24
N LYS A 528 28.85 -13.63 -2.25
CA LYS A 528 27.57 -14.34 -2.01
C LYS A 528 27.49 -14.98 -0.63
N ILE A 529 28.64 -15.30 -0.05
CA ILE A 529 28.75 -15.84 1.30
C ILE A 529 28.60 -14.72 2.35
N ASN A 530 27.94 -15.03 3.47
CA ASN A 530 27.90 -14.16 4.64
C ASN A 530 27.42 -12.72 4.37
N PRO A 531 26.32 -12.49 3.61
CA PRO A 531 25.87 -11.14 3.27
C PRO A 531 25.53 -10.29 4.51
N ILE A 532 25.09 -10.92 5.60
CA ILE A 532 24.82 -10.27 6.89
C ILE A 532 26.04 -9.62 7.55
N PHE A 533 27.26 -9.98 7.13
CA PHE A 533 28.50 -9.41 7.64
C PHE A 533 29.14 -8.41 6.67
N HIS A 534 28.63 -8.32 5.44
CA HIS A 534 29.12 -7.41 4.41
C HIS A 534 28.35 -6.09 4.42
N ASP A 535 29.05 -4.95 4.36
CA ASP A 535 28.42 -3.64 4.27
C ASP A 535 28.13 -3.26 2.80
N PRO A 536 27.04 -2.52 2.52
CA PRO A 536 26.71 -2.16 1.15
C PRO A 536 27.67 -1.09 0.60
N GLU A 537 27.94 -1.18 -0.71
CA GLU A 537 28.82 -0.25 -1.46
C GLU A 537 28.09 1.00 -1.94
N SER A 538 26.78 0.90 -2.14
CA SER A 538 25.92 1.97 -2.67
C SER A 538 25.78 3.13 -1.68
N ASN A 539 25.75 4.36 -2.22
CA ASN A 539 25.60 5.58 -1.42
C ASN A 539 24.17 5.88 -0.97
N PHE A 540 23.20 5.09 -1.42
CA PHE A 540 21.78 5.27 -1.13
C PHE A 540 21.15 3.97 -0.63
N ILE A 541 19.83 3.98 -0.41
CA ILE A 541 19.03 2.92 0.21
C ILE A 541 19.22 1.52 -0.42
N LYS A 542 19.65 1.44 -1.69
CA LYS A 542 19.95 0.18 -2.36
C LYS A 542 21.03 -0.57 -1.59
N ALA A 543 20.84 -1.87 -1.40
CA ALA A 543 21.81 -2.75 -0.76
C ALA A 543 21.58 -4.19 -1.25
N HIS A 544 22.55 -5.08 -1.01
CA HIS A 544 22.33 -6.51 -1.13
C HIS A 544 21.35 -6.99 -0.05
N PHE A 545 20.69 -8.11 -0.32
CA PHE A 545 19.71 -8.66 0.61
C PHE A 545 20.39 -9.15 1.90
N TYR A 546 19.78 -8.85 3.05
CA TYR A 546 20.33 -9.07 4.40
C TYR A 546 21.53 -8.20 4.79
N ALA A 547 21.78 -7.09 4.09
CA ALA A 547 22.79 -6.14 4.55
C ALA A 547 22.53 -5.73 6.02
N PRO A 548 23.56 -5.64 6.89
CA PRO A 548 23.38 -5.36 8.31
C PRO A 548 23.09 -3.89 8.63
N ARG A 549 23.48 -3.01 7.71
CA ARG A 549 23.25 -1.57 7.73
C ARG A 549 23.12 -1.07 6.31
N LYS A 550 22.44 0.07 6.14
CA LYS A 550 22.20 0.71 4.84
C LYS A 550 22.68 2.15 4.88
N LYS A 551 23.17 2.65 3.76
CA LYS A 551 23.72 4.00 3.65
C LYS A 551 22.64 4.96 3.17
N LEU A 552 22.44 6.05 3.89
CA LEU A 552 21.52 7.12 3.53
C LEU A 552 22.25 8.46 3.71
N PHE A 553 22.39 9.22 2.63
CA PHE A 553 23.10 10.50 2.61
C PHE A 553 24.51 10.45 3.25
N GLY A 554 25.28 9.40 2.97
CA GLY A 554 26.64 9.24 3.48
C GLY A 554 26.76 8.52 4.82
N ASN A 555 25.70 8.48 5.63
CA ASN A 555 25.69 7.87 6.96
C ASN A 555 25.12 6.45 6.95
N TYR A 556 25.60 5.60 7.85
CA TYR A 556 25.10 4.24 8.02
C TYR A 556 23.98 4.17 9.06
N TYR A 557 22.85 3.57 8.68
CA TYR A 557 21.71 3.32 9.54
C TYR A 557 21.44 1.82 9.63
N SER A 558 20.84 1.35 10.73
CA SER A 558 20.47 -0.06 10.85
C SER A 558 19.42 -0.43 9.79
N THR A 559 19.56 -1.62 9.21
CA THR A 559 18.61 -2.13 8.21
C THR A 559 17.20 -2.21 8.77
N PHE A 560 17.05 -2.52 10.06
CA PHE A 560 15.77 -2.54 10.76
C PHE A 560 15.02 -1.20 10.63
N TRP A 561 15.62 -0.10 11.12
CA TRP A 561 14.95 1.21 11.13
C TRP A 561 14.74 1.75 9.73
N LEU A 562 15.73 1.61 8.85
CA LEU A 562 15.60 2.10 7.48
C LEU A 562 14.50 1.37 6.73
N ASN A 563 14.38 0.04 6.90
CA ASN A 563 13.31 -0.72 6.27
C ASN A 563 11.92 -0.33 6.80
N VAL A 564 11.77 -0.11 8.11
CA VAL A 564 10.52 0.39 8.69
C VAL A 564 10.17 1.76 8.11
N ILE A 565 11.13 2.68 8.02
CA ILE A 565 10.94 4.01 7.42
C ILE A 565 10.48 3.89 5.97
N VAL A 566 11.08 3.01 5.17
CA VAL A 566 10.67 2.80 3.77
C VAL A 566 9.22 2.33 3.68
N ILE A 567 8.77 1.43 4.57
CA ILE A 567 7.37 1.00 4.62
C ILE A 567 6.45 2.20 4.96
N TRP A 568 6.85 3.08 5.88
CA TRP A 568 6.07 4.29 6.19
C TRP A 568 6.08 5.33 5.05
N VAL A 569 7.15 5.41 4.27
CA VAL A 569 7.17 6.20 3.03
C VAL A 569 6.17 5.61 2.01
N MET A 570 6.11 4.28 1.88
CA MET A 570 5.07 3.62 1.06
C MET A 570 3.66 3.94 1.58
N ASN A 571 3.45 3.98 2.90
CA ASN A 571 2.17 4.41 3.49
C ASN A 571 1.80 5.83 3.05
N LEU A 572 2.74 6.77 3.14
CA LEU A 572 2.52 8.14 2.71
C LEU A 572 2.17 8.20 1.22
N LEU A 573 2.88 7.46 0.37
CA LEU A 573 2.59 7.37 -1.06
C LEU A 573 1.18 6.83 -1.33
N PHE A 574 0.77 5.74 -0.65
CA PHE A 574 -0.58 5.20 -0.80
C PHE A 574 -1.66 6.13 -0.26
N TYR A 575 -1.37 6.90 0.78
CA TYR A 575 -2.29 7.93 1.26
C TYR A 575 -2.46 9.04 0.21
N ILE A 576 -1.37 9.49 -0.41
CA ILE A 576 -1.41 10.50 -1.49
C ILE A 576 -2.20 9.96 -2.69
N THR A 577 -1.96 8.71 -3.11
CA THR A 577 -2.69 8.11 -4.23
C THR A 577 -4.18 7.99 -3.94
N LEU A 578 -4.55 7.68 -2.70
CA LEU A 578 -5.94 7.62 -2.24
C LEU A 578 -6.58 9.01 -2.22
N TYR A 579 -5.87 10.01 -1.69
CA TYR A 579 -6.36 11.39 -1.56
C TYR A 579 -6.73 11.97 -2.93
N TYR A 580 -5.86 11.82 -3.93
CA TYR A 580 -6.08 12.30 -5.30
C TYR A 580 -6.86 11.31 -6.18
N ARG A 581 -7.26 10.16 -5.63
CA ARG A 581 -7.99 9.07 -6.30
C ARG A 581 -7.31 8.60 -7.59
N LEU A 582 -5.99 8.47 -7.56
CA LEU A 582 -5.19 8.15 -8.75
C LEU A 582 -5.55 6.78 -9.34
N PHE A 583 -5.64 5.74 -8.50
CA PHE A 583 -5.98 4.39 -8.97
C PHE A 583 -7.38 4.32 -9.57
N ARG A 584 -8.36 5.00 -8.95
CA ARG A 584 -9.72 5.09 -9.47
C ARG A 584 -9.76 5.79 -10.84
N LYS A 585 -8.99 6.87 -11.03
CA LYS A 585 -8.87 7.56 -12.32
C LYS A 585 -8.23 6.65 -13.37
N LEU A 586 -7.15 5.95 -13.02
CA LEU A 586 -6.49 4.99 -13.91
C LEU A 586 -7.45 3.89 -14.37
N ILE A 587 -8.14 3.22 -13.44
CA ILE A 587 -9.07 2.12 -13.75
C ILE A 587 -10.25 2.59 -14.61
N ASN A 588 -10.82 3.76 -14.31
CA ASN A 588 -11.92 4.29 -15.13
C ASN A 588 -11.47 4.74 -16.54
N SER A 589 -10.17 4.97 -16.76
CA SER A 589 -9.62 5.34 -18.07
C SER A 589 -9.34 4.11 -18.95
N ILE A 590 -9.27 2.90 -18.38
CA ILE A 590 -8.99 1.66 -19.13
C ILE A 590 -10.02 1.42 -20.25
N PRO A 591 -11.35 1.52 -20.03
CA PRO A 591 -12.34 1.34 -21.09
C PRO A 591 -12.16 2.33 -22.25
N ASP A 592 -11.77 3.57 -21.97
CA ASP A 592 -11.57 4.62 -22.98
C ASP A 592 -10.31 4.38 -23.84
N ILE A 593 -9.29 3.72 -23.28
CA ILE A 593 -8.09 3.31 -24.02
C ILE A 593 -8.42 2.17 -24.99
N PHE A 594 -9.23 1.19 -24.55
CA PHE A 594 -9.64 0.08 -25.40
C PHE A 594 -10.69 0.48 -26.45
N SER A 595 -11.54 1.48 -26.17
CA SER A 595 -12.50 2.00 -27.15
C SER A 595 -11.85 2.85 -28.25
N LYS A 596 -10.80 3.63 -27.91
CA LYS A 596 -10.02 4.39 -28.91
C LYS A 596 -9.25 3.50 -29.89
N LYS A 597 -8.83 2.30 -29.49
CA LYS A 597 -8.18 1.32 -30.38
C LYS A 597 -9.11 0.66 -31.39
N LYS A 598 -10.44 0.78 -31.25
CA LYS A 598 -11.43 0.30 -32.24
C LYS A 598 -11.81 1.35 -33.29
N ARG A 599 -11.14 2.51 -33.31
CA ARG A 599 -11.39 3.61 -34.25
C ARG A 599 -10.25 3.86 -35.25
N PHE A 600 -9.31 2.91 -35.39
CA PHE A 600 -8.29 2.92 -36.44
C PHE A 600 -8.41 1.67 -37.29
#